data_AF-A0A7R9EK86-F1
#
_entry.id   AF-A0A7R9EK86-F1
#
_cell.length_a   1.000
_cell.length_b   1.000
_cell.length_c   1.000
_cell.angle_alpha   90.00
_cell.angle_beta   90.00
_cell.angle_gamma   90.00
#
_symmetry.space_group_name_H-M   'P 1'
#
loop_
_entity.id
_entity.type
_entity.pdbx_description
1 polymer ?
#
loop_
_entity_poly.entity_id
_entity_poly.type
_entity_poly.pdbx_seq_one_letter_code
_entity_poly.pdbx_strand_id
1 'polypeptide(L)'
;MSNESDLYSIQVGPNDLCFDKNEFIKKSFSADDFLKSHRKKANLETLRDDLGVYLKVLRSAMIELINKDYADFVNLSSNLIGLDKAINGIQLPLGQLREEVLQVKLSLEEAMGDVSSLLEQRRELRAKKRGLQSLTHVHLSLNKLRELLKIHSEDKPVLPANLVERAASEYNQLQFNISKCQQHLDTAHKQQAEKILTLLTSSLNVMFLENVSVNNSDVIARCLRIYVSLDKAADVEALFRKEVVAPVLCDVISEVSLNSDPRGVQGVYSRVVAFLEMHMKELLELTTQTDRQVSKLIPKVQGFNFLVNSYWPEVEHRLETDLSSIFAPGNPEMFYQSSFDFNVFNLNVELLRDGKISEATGAPLQDTSWS
;
A
#
# COMPACT_ATOMS: atom_id res chain seq x y z
N MET A 1 36.09 2.68 53.03
CA MET A 1 36.03 3.26 54.39
C MET A 1 36.38 2.14 55.34
N SER A 2 37.59 2.24 55.87
CA SER A 2 38.33 1.20 56.56
C SER A 2 37.76 0.99 57.96
N ASN A 3 37.06 -0.13 58.19
CA ASN A 3 36.84 -0.60 59.56
C ASN A 3 38.13 -1.30 60.02
N GLU A 4 39.17 -0.50 60.31
CA GLU A 4 40.38 -0.91 61.04
C GLU A 4 40.10 -0.95 62.56
N SER A 5 38.93 -1.43 62.98
CA SER A 5 38.53 -1.54 64.39
C SER A 5 38.52 -2.98 64.91
N ASP A 6 38.90 -3.96 64.08
CA ASP A 6 39.05 -5.36 64.48
C ASP A 6 40.52 -5.76 64.58
N LEU A 7 41.41 -4.80 64.92
CA LEU A 7 42.79 -5.12 65.26
C LEU A 7 42.82 -5.79 66.65
N TYR A 8 42.85 -7.12 66.62
CA TYR A 8 43.27 -8.00 67.71
C TYR A 8 42.54 -7.77 69.04
N SER A 9 41.27 -8.16 69.09
CA SER A 9 40.60 -8.44 70.36
C SER A 9 41.21 -9.70 70.98
N ILE A 10 42.36 -9.53 71.63
CA ILE A 10 42.97 -10.56 72.46
C ILE A 10 41.93 -10.93 73.53
N GLN A 11 41.56 -12.21 73.54
CA GLN A 11 40.55 -12.76 74.42
C GLN A 11 40.75 -12.30 75.87
N VAL A 12 39.62 -11.96 76.49
CA VAL A 12 39.44 -11.44 77.84
C VAL A 12 40.29 -12.22 78.84
N GLY A 13 41.47 -11.70 79.17
CA GLY A 13 42.19 -12.14 80.37
C GLY A 13 41.38 -11.84 81.63
N PRO A 14 41.76 -12.34 82.81
CA PRO A 14 41.02 -12.09 84.04
C PRO A 14 40.77 -10.58 84.27
N ASN A 15 39.57 -10.23 84.72
CA ASN A 15 39.17 -8.84 84.99
C ASN A 15 39.73 -8.29 86.32
N ASP A 16 40.41 -9.14 87.09
CA ASP A 16 41.01 -8.81 88.39
C ASP A 16 42.49 -8.40 88.30
N LEU A 17 42.98 -8.03 87.12
CA LEU A 17 44.36 -7.55 86.97
C LEU A 17 44.48 -6.12 87.49
N CYS A 18 45.59 -5.82 88.15
CA CYS A 18 45.84 -4.48 88.70
C CYS A 18 46.12 -3.37 87.66
N PHE A 19 45.99 -3.65 86.36
CA PHE A 19 46.26 -2.72 85.25
C PHE A 19 45.28 -2.92 84.06
N ASP A 20 45.16 -1.89 83.21
CA ASP A 20 44.39 -1.98 81.97
C ASP A 20 45.24 -2.58 80.84
N LYS A 21 44.75 -3.67 80.24
CA LYS A 21 45.42 -4.41 79.15
C LYS A 21 45.63 -3.55 77.90
N ASN A 22 44.74 -2.59 77.67
CA ASN A 22 44.78 -1.72 76.49
C ASN A 22 45.95 -0.74 76.52
N GLU A 23 46.60 -0.56 77.67
CA GLU A 23 47.77 0.30 77.81
C GLU A 23 48.99 -0.26 77.06
N PHE A 24 49.11 -1.59 76.96
CA PHE A 24 50.17 -2.29 76.20
C PHE A 24 50.03 -2.19 74.68
N ILE A 25 48.85 -1.80 74.18
CA ILE A 25 48.57 -1.69 72.74
C ILE A 25 48.87 -0.27 72.23
N LYS A 26 49.06 0.71 73.14
CA LYS A 26 49.31 2.11 72.79
C LYS A 26 50.72 2.29 72.20
N LYS A 27 50.83 2.97 71.06
CA LYS A 27 52.12 3.29 70.40
C LYS A 27 53.06 4.17 71.26
N SER A 28 52.54 4.85 72.28
CA SER A 28 53.28 5.70 73.22
C SER A 28 53.56 5.00 74.56
N PHE A 29 53.55 3.67 74.60
CA PHE A 29 53.80 2.92 75.83
C PHE A 29 55.22 3.18 76.37
N SER A 30 55.29 3.53 77.65
CA SER A 30 56.53 3.75 78.40
C SER A 30 56.43 2.94 79.68
N ALA A 31 57.37 2.00 79.87
CA ALA A 31 57.39 1.13 81.04
C ALA A 31 57.55 1.93 82.34
N ASP A 32 58.32 3.02 82.30
CA ASP A 32 58.54 3.89 83.45
C ASP A 32 57.28 4.66 83.84
N ASP A 33 56.50 5.13 82.87
CA ASP A 33 55.25 5.86 83.13
C ASP A 33 54.12 4.91 83.58
N PHE A 34 54.10 3.69 83.03
CA PHE A 34 53.20 2.60 83.44
C PHE A 34 53.44 2.18 84.91
N LEU A 35 54.70 1.99 85.30
CA LEU A 35 55.05 1.65 86.69
C LEU A 35 54.73 2.78 87.66
N LYS A 36 54.98 4.04 87.26
CA LYS A 36 54.66 5.22 88.08
C LYS A 36 53.15 5.38 88.31
N SER A 37 52.32 5.16 87.29
CA SER A 37 50.87 5.31 87.38
C SER A 37 50.21 4.20 88.21
N HIS A 38 50.79 3.01 88.26
CA HIS A 38 50.24 1.84 88.97
C HIS A 38 50.86 1.59 90.36
N ARG A 39 51.94 2.29 90.74
CA ARG A 39 52.60 2.19 92.06
C ARG A 39 51.68 2.50 93.25
N LYS A 40 50.61 3.27 93.04
CA LYS A 40 49.62 3.60 94.08
C LYS A 40 48.48 2.58 94.20
N LYS A 41 48.32 1.70 93.20
CA LYS A 41 47.17 0.78 93.10
C LYS A 41 47.50 -0.67 93.49
N ALA A 42 48.76 -1.10 93.41
CA ALA A 42 49.17 -2.47 93.75
C ALA A 42 50.65 -2.55 94.18
N ASN A 43 51.01 -3.60 94.92
CA ASN A 43 52.41 -3.89 95.26
C ASN A 43 53.16 -4.42 94.02
N LEU A 44 54.48 -4.23 93.99
CA LEU A 44 55.34 -4.67 92.88
C LEU A 44 55.27 -6.19 92.63
N GLU A 45 55.08 -6.99 93.68
CA GLU A 45 54.96 -8.44 93.59
C GLU A 45 53.64 -8.85 92.92
N THR A 46 52.52 -8.24 93.32
CA THR A 46 51.21 -8.47 92.69
C THR A 46 51.21 -8.03 91.23
N LEU A 47 51.87 -6.92 90.89
CA LEU A 47 51.99 -6.46 89.50
C LEU A 47 52.81 -7.43 88.64
N ARG A 48 53.92 -7.97 89.17
CA ARG A 48 54.74 -8.98 88.49
C ARG A 48 53.93 -10.25 88.22
N ASP A 49 53.20 -10.72 89.22
CA ASP A 49 52.44 -11.97 89.12
C ASP A 49 51.28 -11.82 88.12
N ASP A 50 50.57 -10.69 88.16
CA ASP A 50 49.52 -10.32 87.20
C ASP A 50 50.04 -10.18 85.76
N LEU A 51 51.22 -9.57 85.56
CA LEU A 51 51.89 -9.53 84.25
C LEU A 51 52.27 -10.93 83.76
N GLY A 52 52.71 -11.80 84.67
CA GLY A 52 53.02 -13.20 84.36
C GLY A 52 51.78 -14.00 83.94
N VAL A 53 50.64 -13.78 84.59
CA VAL A 53 49.34 -14.36 84.22
C VAL A 53 48.90 -13.84 82.85
N TYR A 54 48.96 -12.52 82.63
CA TYR A 54 48.58 -11.93 81.35
C TYR A 54 49.43 -12.44 80.19
N LEU A 55 50.75 -12.61 80.40
CA LEU A 55 51.66 -13.18 79.41
C LEU A 55 51.34 -14.65 79.08
N LYS A 56 50.90 -15.45 80.05
CA LYS A 56 50.44 -16.83 79.80
C LYS A 56 49.14 -16.85 78.99
N VAL A 57 48.18 -15.98 79.31
CA VAL A 57 46.92 -15.84 78.56
C VAL A 57 47.21 -15.41 77.11
N LEU A 58 48.08 -14.42 76.91
CA LEU A 58 48.52 -13.98 75.59
C LEU A 58 49.14 -15.13 74.77
N ARG A 59 50.01 -15.94 75.39
CA ARG A 59 50.60 -17.11 74.72
C ARG A 59 49.55 -18.16 74.35
N SER A 60 48.59 -18.43 75.21
CA SER A 60 47.49 -19.37 74.92
C SER A 60 46.62 -18.85 73.77
N ALA A 61 46.20 -17.58 73.84
CA ALA A 61 45.37 -16.95 72.82
C ALA A 61 46.07 -16.92 71.45
N MET A 62 47.39 -16.68 71.41
CA MET A 62 48.17 -16.74 70.17
C MET A 62 48.16 -18.16 69.56
N ILE A 63 48.36 -19.18 70.38
CA ILE A 63 48.33 -20.58 69.93
C ILE A 63 46.94 -20.96 69.42
N GLU A 64 45.88 -20.53 70.10
CA GLU A 64 44.50 -20.75 69.67
C GLU A 64 44.17 -20.08 68.34
N LEU A 65 44.64 -18.84 68.14
CA LEU A 65 44.43 -18.09 66.90
C LEU A 65 45.14 -18.78 65.72
N ILE A 66 46.38 -19.22 65.92
CA ILE A 66 47.15 -19.99 64.92
C ILE A 66 46.45 -21.32 64.61
N ASN A 67 45.97 -22.04 65.63
CA ASN A 67 45.29 -23.31 65.44
C ASN A 67 43.95 -23.16 64.71
N LYS A 68 43.21 -22.08 64.99
CA LYS A 68 41.97 -21.74 64.28
C LYS A 68 42.24 -21.48 62.81
N ASP A 69 43.20 -20.60 62.51
CA ASP A 69 43.57 -20.27 61.13
C ASP A 69 44.12 -21.50 60.39
N TYR A 70 44.83 -22.39 61.09
CA TYR A 70 45.29 -23.67 60.55
C TYR A 70 44.13 -24.61 60.21
N ALA A 71 43.12 -24.73 61.08
CA ALA A 71 41.94 -25.56 60.81
C ALA A 71 41.16 -25.05 59.58
N ASP A 72 41.00 -23.73 59.46
CA ASP A 72 40.34 -23.11 58.32
C ASP A 72 41.13 -23.32 57.02
N PHE A 73 42.46 -23.19 57.07
CA PHE A 73 43.34 -23.48 55.93
C PHE A 73 43.30 -24.96 55.51
N VAL A 74 43.28 -25.89 56.46
CA VAL A 74 43.18 -27.33 56.19
C VAL A 74 41.83 -27.68 55.56
N ASN A 75 40.74 -27.11 56.07
CA ASN A 75 39.40 -27.31 55.48
C ASN A 75 39.31 -26.75 54.06
N LEU A 76 39.85 -25.56 53.81
CA LEU A 76 39.86 -24.95 52.47
C LEU A 76 40.69 -25.80 51.48
N SER A 77 41.87 -26.25 51.90
CA SER A 77 42.74 -27.08 51.06
C SER A 77 42.13 -28.46 50.78
N SER A 78 41.45 -29.07 51.76
CA SER A 78 40.72 -30.33 51.56
C SER A 78 39.56 -30.18 50.56
N ASN A 79 38.78 -29.10 50.66
CA ASN A 79 37.67 -28.83 49.75
C ASN A 79 38.13 -28.51 48.31
N LEU A 80 39.25 -27.82 48.15
CA LEU A 80 39.82 -27.54 46.83
C LEU A 80 40.20 -28.83 46.09
N ILE A 81 40.78 -29.82 46.80
CA ILE A 81 41.17 -31.11 46.23
C ILE A 81 39.93 -31.92 45.75
N GLY A 82 38.77 -31.73 46.39
CA GLY A 82 37.51 -32.34 45.98
C GLY A 82 36.83 -31.65 44.78
N LEU A 83 37.13 -30.37 44.56
CA LEU A 83 36.50 -29.55 43.53
C LEU A 83 36.81 -30.06 42.12
N ASP A 84 38.04 -30.48 41.85
CA ASP A 84 38.46 -31.00 40.54
C ASP A 84 37.65 -32.24 40.15
N LYS A 85 37.32 -33.11 41.11
CA LYS A 85 36.48 -34.29 40.86
C LYS A 85 35.04 -33.90 40.53
N ALA A 86 34.49 -32.90 41.22
CA ALA A 86 33.16 -32.38 40.92
C ALA A 86 33.09 -31.70 39.54
N ILE A 87 34.10 -30.92 39.19
CA ILE A 87 34.23 -30.27 37.88
C ILE A 87 34.30 -31.33 36.77
N ASN A 88 35.17 -32.32 36.92
CA ASN A 88 35.28 -33.43 35.95
C ASN A 88 33.98 -34.26 35.86
N GLY A 89 33.27 -34.44 36.99
CA GLY A 89 31.99 -35.14 37.03
C GLY A 89 30.86 -34.41 36.28
N ILE A 90 30.92 -33.08 36.19
CA ILE A 90 29.93 -32.27 35.47
C ILE A 90 30.32 -32.06 34.01
N GLN A 91 31.62 -32.00 33.71
CA GLN A 91 32.14 -31.70 32.37
C GLN A 91 31.66 -32.71 31.31
N LEU A 92 31.65 -34.00 31.64
CA LEU A 92 31.24 -35.05 30.71
C LEU A 92 29.73 -35.01 30.40
N PRO A 93 28.81 -35.00 31.39
CA PRO A 93 27.38 -34.81 31.14
C PRO A 93 27.05 -33.52 30.39
N LEU A 94 27.75 -32.42 30.67
CA LEU A 94 27.53 -31.16 29.94
C LEU A 94 27.92 -31.27 28.47
N GLY A 95 29.02 -31.98 28.18
CA GLY A 95 29.45 -32.28 26.82
C GLY A 95 28.45 -33.15 26.07
N GLN A 96 27.93 -34.19 26.72
CA GLN A 96 26.90 -35.07 26.17
C GLN A 96 25.60 -34.31 25.88
N LEU A 97 25.12 -33.51 26.84
CA LEU A 97 23.92 -32.69 26.66
C LEU A 97 24.10 -31.69 25.51
N ARG A 98 25.27 -31.07 25.39
CA ARG A 98 25.58 -30.18 24.27
C ARG A 98 25.47 -30.90 22.93
N GLU A 99 26.00 -32.11 22.84
CA GLU A 99 25.94 -32.92 21.61
C GLU A 99 24.51 -33.34 21.28
N GLU A 100 23.73 -33.79 22.28
CA GLU A 100 22.31 -34.11 22.10
C GLU A 100 21.50 -32.90 21.63
N VAL A 101 21.73 -31.73 22.22
CA VAL A 101 21.08 -30.48 21.80
C VAL A 101 21.47 -30.10 20.38
N LEU A 102 22.74 -30.26 20.00
CA LEU A 102 23.18 -30.03 18.63
C LEU A 102 22.52 -31.00 17.65
N GLN A 103 22.41 -32.28 18.01
CA GLN A 103 21.76 -33.29 17.18
C GLN A 103 20.28 -33.01 16.99
N VAL A 104 19.57 -32.61 18.06
CA VAL A 104 18.16 -32.19 17.99
C VAL A 104 18.00 -30.92 17.16
N LYS A 105 18.94 -29.97 17.28
CA LYS A 105 18.94 -28.77 16.46
C LYS A 105 19.08 -29.11 14.97
N LEU A 106 20.03 -29.98 14.62
CA LEU A 106 20.24 -30.41 13.22
C LEU A 106 19.01 -31.14 12.66
N SER A 107 18.41 -32.05 13.42
CA SER A 107 17.19 -32.75 12.98
C SER A 107 16.00 -31.80 12.83
N LEU A 108 15.89 -30.78 13.68
CA LEU A 108 14.88 -29.74 13.55
C LEU A 108 15.10 -28.87 12.31
N GLU A 109 16.34 -28.48 12.03
CA GLU A 109 16.69 -27.70 10.83
C GLU A 109 16.40 -28.49 9.54
N GLU A 110 16.72 -29.79 9.51
CA GLU A 110 16.37 -30.69 8.41
C GLU A 110 14.85 -30.79 8.23
N ALA A 111 14.11 -31.09 9.31
CA ALA A 111 12.65 -31.17 9.25
C ALA A 111 12.00 -29.84 8.83
N MET A 112 12.54 -28.70 9.27
CA MET A 112 12.10 -27.38 8.83
C MET A 112 12.36 -27.16 7.33
N GLY A 113 13.51 -27.62 6.82
CA GLY A 113 13.84 -27.61 5.40
C GLY A 113 12.84 -28.42 4.58
N ASP A 114 12.55 -29.65 5.02
CA ASP A 114 11.59 -30.55 4.38
C ASP A 114 10.19 -29.94 4.34
N VAL A 115 9.71 -29.44 5.48
CA VAL A 115 8.40 -28.78 5.57
C VAL A 115 8.32 -27.56 4.65
N SER A 116 9.38 -26.75 4.61
CA SER A 116 9.43 -25.57 3.74
C SER A 116 9.37 -25.95 2.26
N SER A 117 10.10 -26.99 1.86
CA SER A 117 10.09 -27.51 0.48
C SER A 117 8.70 -28.06 0.09
N LEU A 118 8.05 -28.80 1.01
CA LEU A 118 6.72 -29.36 0.79
C LEU A 118 5.65 -28.26 0.72
N LEU A 119 5.78 -27.20 1.54
CA LEU A 119 4.89 -26.04 1.48
C LEU A 119 5.00 -25.31 0.14
N GLU A 120 6.20 -25.17 -0.41
CA GLU A 120 6.40 -24.54 -1.71
C GLU A 120 5.82 -25.41 -2.83
N GLN A 121 6.09 -26.72 -2.84
CA GLN A 121 5.45 -27.65 -3.77
C GLN A 121 3.91 -27.60 -3.68
N ARG A 122 3.36 -27.50 -2.46
CA ARG A 122 1.91 -27.36 -2.24
C ARG A 122 1.38 -26.03 -2.78
N ARG A 123 2.17 -24.94 -2.69
CA ARG A 123 1.82 -23.64 -3.25
C ARG A 123 1.75 -23.69 -4.78
N GLU A 124 2.75 -24.30 -5.42
CA GLU A 124 2.78 -24.50 -6.87
C GLU A 124 1.61 -25.37 -7.35
N LEU A 125 1.35 -26.50 -6.69
CA LEU A 125 0.22 -27.38 -7.02
C LEU A 125 -1.12 -26.65 -6.89
N ARG A 126 -1.29 -25.82 -5.85
CA ARG A 126 -2.50 -24.99 -5.70
C ARG A 126 -2.61 -23.95 -6.81
N ALA A 127 -1.50 -23.35 -7.25
CA ALA A 127 -1.50 -22.41 -8.37
C ALA A 127 -1.92 -23.12 -9.67
N LYS A 128 -1.31 -24.27 -9.99
CA LYS A 128 -1.68 -25.10 -11.15
C LYS A 128 -3.16 -25.52 -11.10
N LYS A 129 -3.64 -25.98 -9.94
CA LYS A 129 -5.06 -26.36 -9.74
C LYS A 129 -6.01 -25.18 -10.01
N ARG A 130 -5.72 -23.99 -9.48
CA ARG A 130 -6.52 -22.78 -9.76
C ARG A 130 -6.49 -22.39 -11.24
N GLY A 131 -5.34 -22.52 -11.90
CA GLY A 131 -5.20 -22.28 -13.34
C GLY A 131 -6.07 -23.24 -14.16
N LEU A 132 -6.03 -24.54 -13.85
CA LEU A 132 -6.87 -25.55 -14.51
C LEU A 132 -8.36 -25.33 -14.27
N GLN A 133 -8.78 -25.01 -13.05
CA GLN A 133 -10.18 -24.67 -12.75
C GLN A 133 -10.64 -23.45 -13.57
N SER A 134 -9.81 -22.40 -13.64
CA SER A 134 -10.09 -21.22 -14.45
C SER A 134 -10.19 -21.58 -15.94
N LEU A 135 -9.35 -22.49 -16.45
CA LEU A 135 -9.43 -22.99 -17.82
C LEU A 135 -10.73 -23.78 -18.08
N THR A 136 -11.19 -24.60 -17.12
CA THR A 136 -12.50 -25.25 -17.21
C THR A 136 -13.61 -24.21 -17.30
N HIS A 137 -13.56 -23.15 -16.48
CA HIS A 137 -14.53 -22.05 -16.56
C HIS A 137 -14.46 -21.29 -17.89
N VAL A 138 -13.27 -21.08 -18.46
CA VAL A 138 -13.11 -20.51 -19.81
C VAL A 138 -13.83 -21.36 -20.85
N HIS A 139 -13.62 -22.68 -20.85
CA HIS A 139 -14.26 -23.58 -21.81
C HIS A 139 -15.79 -23.57 -21.68
N LEU A 140 -16.30 -23.63 -20.45
CA LEU A 140 -17.74 -23.55 -20.18
C LEU A 140 -18.34 -22.20 -20.61
N SER A 141 -17.66 -21.08 -20.31
CA SER A 141 -18.12 -19.74 -20.66
C SER A 141 -18.12 -19.54 -22.19
N LEU A 142 -17.09 -20.03 -22.89
CA LEU A 142 -17.02 -19.99 -24.35
C LEU A 142 -18.12 -20.83 -25.00
N ASN A 143 -18.40 -22.03 -24.48
CA ASN A 143 -19.49 -22.86 -24.99
C ASN A 143 -20.85 -22.21 -24.76
N LYS A 144 -21.07 -21.65 -23.56
CA LYS A 144 -22.29 -20.92 -23.23
C LYS A 144 -22.48 -19.69 -24.11
N LEU A 145 -21.45 -18.88 -24.29
CA LEU A 145 -21.48 -17.73 -25.21
C LEU A 145 -21.74 -18.20 -26.65
N ARG A 146 -21.09 -19.27 -27.10
CA ARG A 146 -21.33 -19.83 -28.43
C ARG A 146 -22.77 -20.29 -28.61
N GLU A 147 -23.37 -20.95 -27.62
CA GLU A 147 -24.78 -21.36 -27.67
C GLU A 147 -25.71 -20.14 -27.69
N LEU A 148 -25.48 -19.16 -26.81
CA LEU A 148 -26.27 -17.92 -26.77
C LEU A 148 -26.23 -17.17 -28.11
N LEU A 149 -25.05 -17.12 -28.75
CA LEU A 149 -24.84 -16.42 -30.02
C LEU A 149 -25.33 -17.22 -31.23
N LYS A 150 -25.16 -18.56 -31.25
CA LYS A 150 -25.66 -19.42 -32.34
C LYS A 150 -27.17 -19.35 -32.50
N ILE A 151 -27.90 -19.25 -31.40
CA ILE A 151 -29.37 -19.11 -31.42
C ILE A 151 -29.81 -17.87 -32.22
N HIS A 152 -28.94 -16.87 -32.40
CA HIS A 152 -29.28 -15.61 -33.05
C HIS A 152 -28.54 -15.36 -34.37
N SER A 153 -27.38 -16.00 -34.60
CA SER A 153 -26.56 -15.76 -35.80
C SER A 153 -27.14 -16.32 -37.10
N GLU A 154 -28.14 -17.21 -37.04
CA GLU A 154 -28.72 -17.82 -38.26
C GLU A 154 -29.76 -16.92 -38.95
N ASP A 155 -30.39 -15.97 -38.22
CA ASP A 155 -31.47 -15.14 -38.78
C ASP A 155 -31.21 -13.61 -38.73
N LYS A 156 -30.31 -13.09 -37.88
CA LYS A 156 -29.99 -11.64 -37.81
C LYS A 156 -28.53 -11.36 -37.41
N PRO A 157 -27.87 -10.37 -38.03
CA PRO A 157 -26.49 -9.99 -37.68
C PRO A 157 -26.37 -9.18 -36.38
N VAL A 158 -27.49 -8.73 -35.80
CA VAL A 158 -27.53 -7.89 -34.60
C VAL A 158 -28.24 -8.63 -33.47
N LEU A 159 -27.57 -8.72 -32.32
CA LEU A 159 -28.12 -9.35 -31.13
C LEU A 159 -29.20 -8.46 -30.47
N PRO A 160 -30.30 -9.04 -29.97
CA PRO A 160 -31.31 -8.27 -29.25
C PRO A 160 -30.76 -7.71 -27.92
N ALA A 161 -31.33 -6.59 -27.45
CA ALA A 161 -30.77 -5.82 -26.33
C ALA A 161 -30.57 -6.60 -25.03
N ASN A 162 -31.53 -7.45 -24.67
CA ASN A 162 -31.46 -8.34 -23.52
C ASN A 162 -30.32 -9.38 -23.63
N LEU A 163 -30.02 -9.83 -24.85
CA LEU A 163 -28.96 -10.80 -25.08
C LEU A 163 -27.58 -10.15 -25.07
N VAL A 164 -27.45 -8.92 -25.57
CA VAL A 164 -26.18 -8.16 -25.51
C VAL A 164 -25.73 -7.98 -24.06
N GLU A 165 -26.63 -7.59 -23.17
CA GLU A 165 -26.31 -7.44 -21.74
C GLU A 165 -25.89 -8.76 -21.09
N ARG A 166 -26.63 -9.84 -21.37
CA ARG A 166 -26.30 -11.18 -20.87
C ARG A 166 -24.96 -11.66 -21.42
N ALA A 167 -24.71 -11.47 -22.71
CA ALA A 167 -23.47 -11.86 -23.37
C ALA A 167 -22.28 -11.04 -22.84
N ALA A 168 -22.45 -9.75 -22.57
CA ALA A 168 -21.42 -8.91 -21.95
C ALA A 168 -21.06 -9.39 -20.54
N SER A 169 -22.05 -9.73 -19.71
CA SER A 169 -21.80 -10.27 -18.37
C SER A 169 -21.02 -11.59 -18.41
N GLU A 170 -21.42 -12.52 -19.29
CA GLU A 170 -20.69 -13.79 -19.48
C GLU A 170 -19.29 -13.57 -20.09
N TYR A 171 -19.14 -12.57 -20.96
CA TYR A 171 -17.84 -12.19 -21.52
C TYR A 171 -16.90 -11.64 -20.45
N ASN A 172 -17.38 -10.83 -19.52
CA ASN A 172 -16.58 -10.33 -18.40
C ASN A 172 -16.10 -11.46 -17.49
N GLN A 173 -16.96 -12.45 -17.22
CA GLN A 173 -16.56 -13.67 -16.51
C GLN A 173 -15.51 -14.46 -17.29
N LEU A 174 -15.66 -14.59 -18.61
CA LEU A 174 -14.67 -15.21 -19.48
C LEU A 174 -13.32 -14.48 -19.40
N GLN A 175 -13.31 -13.14 -19.55
CA GLN A 175 -12.10 -12.32 -19.49
C GLN A 175 -11.40 -12.43 -18.13
N PHE A 176 -12.17 -12.41 -17.03
CA PHE A 176 -11.62 -12.64 -15.69
C PHE A 176 -10.92 -14.01 -15.59
N ASN A 177 -11.57 -15.09 -16.04
CA ASN A 177 -10.99 -16.42 -15.98
C ASN A 177 -9.76 -16.54 -16.91
N ILE A 178 -9.80 -15.93 -18.09
CA ILE A 178 -8.66 -15.84 -19.02
C ILE A 178 -7.46 -15.17 -18.34
N SER A 179 -7.68 -14.09 -17.58
CA SER A 179 -6.60 -13.40 -16.84
C SER A 179 -5.90 -14.30 -15.80
N LYS A 180 -6.60 -15.33 -15.28
CA LYS A 180 -6.07 -16.26 -14.27
C LYS A 180 -5.37 -17.49 -14.86
N CYS A 181 -5.54 -17.76 -16.16
CA CYS A 181 -4.94 -18.93 -16.83
C CYS A 181 -4.14 -18.60 -18.11
N GLN A 182 -3.64 -17.38 -18.25
CA GLN A 182 -2.93 -16.91 -19.46
C GLN A 182 -1.81 -17.85 -19.94
N GLN A 183 -1.09 -18.51 -19.03
CA GLN A 183 0.01 -19.43 -19.34
C GLN A 183 -0.45 -20.78 -19.94
N HIS A 184 -1.72 -21.16 -19.75
CA HIS A 184 -2.28 -22.45 -20.17
C HIS A 184 -3.35 -22.32 -21.25
N LEU A 185 -3.46 -21.13 -21.86
CA LEU A 185 -4.49 -20.80 -22.83
C LEU A 185 -3.99 -20.99 -24.26
N ASP A 186 -4.64 -21.90 -24.99
CA ASP A 186 -4.37 -22.09 -26.41
C ASP A 186 -4.76 -20.85 -27.24
N THR A 187 -4.08 -20.66 -28.37
CA THR A 187 -4.36 -19.59 -29.33
C THR A 187 -5.79 -19.62 -29.86
N ALA A 188 -6.36 -20.83 -30.02
CA ALA A 188 -7.74 -21.01 -30.47
C ALA A 188 -8.77 -20.38 -29.52
N HIS A 189 -8.59 -20.53 -28.19
CA HIS A 189 -9.48 -19.96 -27.19
C HIS A 189 -9.44 -18.43 -27.22
N LYS A 190 -8.24 -17.84 -27.39
CA LYS A 190 -8.06 -16.38 -27.51
C LYS A 190 -8.76 -15.84 -28.76
N GLN A 191 -8.53 -16.47 -29.91
CA GLN A 191 -9.20 -16.10 -31.17
C GLN A 191 -10.73 -16.21 -31.08
N GLN A 192 -11.24 -17.23 -30.38
CA GLN A 192 -12.68 -17.36 -30.19
C GLN A 192 -13.25 -16.26 -29.29
N ALA A 193 -12.55 -15.91 -28.20
CA ALA A 193 -12.94 -14.82 -27.33
C ALA A 193 -12.93 -13.47 -28.08
N GLU A 194 -11.92 -13.22 -28.92
CA GLU A 194 -11.86 -12.03 -29.77
C GLU A 194 -13.02 -11.96 -30.75
N LYS A 195 -13.34 -13.06 -31.45
CA LYS A 195 -14.50 -13.13 -32.35
C LYS A 195 -15.81 -12.79 -31.62
N ILE A 196 -15.99 -13.34 -30.41
CA ILE A 196 -17.17 -13.04 -29.59
C ILE A 196 -17.21 -11.56 -29.21
N LEU A 197 -16.09 -10.98 -28.78
CA LEU A 197 -16.00 -9.56 -28.46
C LEU A 197 -16.33 -8.68 -29.66
N THR A 198 -15.83 -9.03 -30.85
CA THR A 198 -16.13 -8.26 -32.08
C THR A 198 -17.62 -8.26 -32.42
N LEU A 199 -18.29 -9.42 -32.32
CA LEU A 199 -19.74 -9.53 -32.57
C LEU A 199 -20.58 -8.82 -31.51
N LEU A 200 -20.16 -8.92 -30.25
CA LEU A 200 -20.82 -8.22 -29.14
C LEU A 200 -20.70 -6.71 -29.30
N THR A 201 -19.49 -6.23 -29.60
CA THR A 201 -19.21 -4.81 -29.81
C THR A 201 -19.94 -4.28 -31.04
N SER A 202 -19.96 -5.01 -32.16
CA SER A 202 -20.70 -4.58 -33.36
C SER A 202 -22.21 -4.48 -33.10
N SER A 203 -22.79 -5.45 -32.39
CA SER A 203 -24.21 -5.42 -32.02
C SER A 203 -24.52 -4.25 -31.07
N LEU A 204 -23.62 -4.00 -30.11
CA LEU A 204 -23.75 -2.89 -29.17
C LEU A 204 -23.62 -1.54 -29.88
N ASN A 205 -22.71 -1.42 -30.85
CA ASN A 205 -22.53 -0.23 -31.69
C ASN A 205 -23.80 0.11 -32.47
N VAL A 206 -24.41 -0.89 -33.14
CA VAL A 206 -25.67 -0.68 -33.88
C VAL A 206 -26.78 -0.22 -32.94
N MET A 207 -26.96 -0.91 -31.81
CA MET A 207 -27.98 -0.53 -30.82
C MET A 207 -27.77 0.88 -30.27
N PHE A 208 -26.52 1.27 -30.00
CA PHE A 208 -26.19 2.61 -29.53
C PHE A 208 -26.55 3.66 -30.59
N LEU A 209 -26.09 3.49 -31.84
CA LEU A 209 -26.32 4.47 -32.91
C LEU A 209 -27.81 4.63 -33.26
N GLU A 210 -28.56 3.52 -33.33
CA GLU A 210 -30.01 3.56 -33.56
C GLU A 210 -30.72 4.36 -32.47
N ASN A 211 -30.37 4.14 -31.19
CA ASN A 211 -31.04 4.79 -30.06
C ASN A 211 -30.58 6.22 -29.82
N VAL A 212 -29.35 6.58 -30.24
CA VAL A 212 -28.90 7.97 -30.30
C VAL A 212 -29.71 8.76 -31.33
N SER A 213 -30.05 8.17 -32.48
CA SER A 213 -30.85 8.86 -33.50
C SER A 213 -32.32 9.10 -33.08
N VAL A 214 -32.87 8.22 -32.23
CA VAL A 214 -34.26 8.26 -31.75
C VAL A 214 -34.37 8.90 -30.35
N ASN A 215 -33.26 9.35 -29.76
CA ASN A 215 -33.25 9.99 -28.45
C ASN A 215 -33.84 9.12 -27.32
N ASN A 216 -33.45 7.83 -27.29
CA ASN A 216 -33.89 6.91 -26.25
C ASN A 216 -32.88 6.82 -25.10
N SER A 217 -33.02 7.75 -24.14
CA SER A 217 -32.11 7.90 -23.00
C SER A 217 -31.91 6.62 -22.16
N ASP A 218 -32.95 5.78 -22.00
CA ASP A 218 -32.86 4.55 -21.20
C ASP A 218 -31.95 3.50 -21.84
N VAL A 219 -32.08 3.31 -23.16
CA VAL A 219 -31.27 2.35 -23.91
C VAL A 219 -29.85 2.86 -24.08
N ILE A 220 -29.67 4.17 -24.35
CA ILE A 220 -28.35 4.81 -24.40
C ILE A 220 -27.60 4.59 -23.08
N ALA A 221 -28.22 4.89 -21.93
CA ALA A 221 -27.60 4.69 -20.62
C ALA A 221 -27.23 3.22 -20.39
N ARG A 222 -28.05 2.27 -20.85
CA ARG A 222 -27.75 0.84 -20.78
C ARG A 222 -26.55 0.47 -21.65
N CYS A 223 -26.51 0.93 -22.90
CA CYS A 223 -25.38 0.71 -23.80
C CYS A 223 -24.07 1.23 -23.20
N LEU A 224 -24.08 2.46 -22.68
CA LEU A 224 -22.91 3.09 -22.04
C LEU A 224 -22.40 2.27 -20.84
N ARG A 225 -23.30 1.75 -19.98
CA ARG A 225 -22.89 0.86 -18.88
C ARG A 225 -22.26 -0.44 -19.38
N ILE A 226 -22.77 -1.00 -20.46
CA ILE A 226 -22.19 -2.20 -21.08
C ILE A 226 -20.80 -1.88 -21.64
N TYR A 227 -20.61 -0.75 -22.33
CA TYR A 227 -19.30 -0.31 -22.81
C TYR A 227 -18.29 -0.15 -21.67
N VAL A 228 -18.69 0.46 -20.54
CA VAL A 228 -17.83 0.54 -19.35
C VAL A 228 -17.47 -0.86 -18.85
N SER A 229 -18.44 -1.77 -18.78
CA SER A 229 -18.20 -3.13 -18.31
C SER A 229 -17.23 -3.93 -19.18
N LEU A 230 -17.18 -3.62 -20.48
CA LEU A 230 -16.31 -4.26 -21.47
C LEU A 230 -14.96 -3.54 -21.62
N ASP A 231 -14.71 -2.46 -20.87
CA ASP A 231 -13.54 -1.58 -21.01
C ASP A 231 -13.41 -0.98 -22.41
N LYS A 232 -14.53 -0.52 -22.95
CA LYS A 232 -14.70 -0.02 -24.34
C LYS A 232 -15.17 1.42 -24.41
N ALA A 233 -14.84 2.23 -23.40
CA ALA A 233 -15.31 3.61 -23.30
C ALA A 233 -14.75 4.51 -24.41
N ALA A 234 -13.45 4.45 -24.67
CA ALA A 234 -12.82 5.20 -25.75
C ALA A 234 -13.34 4.79 -27.14
N ASP A 235 -13.62 3.50 -27.33
CA ASP A 235 -14.11 2.96 -28.61
C ASP A 235 -15.49 3.54 -28.98
N VAL A 236 -16.40 3.70 -28.01
CA VAL A 236 -17.72 4.31 -28.28
C VAL A 236 -17.63 5.83 -28.49
N GLU A 237 -16.70 6.52 -27.82
CA GLU A 237 -16.45 7.95 -28.07
C GLU A 237 -15.92 8.17 -29.49
N ALA A 238 -14.99 7.34 -29.95
CA ALA A 238 -14.49 7.35 -31.31
C ALA A 238 -15.59 6.97 -32.32
N LEU A 239 -16.44 5.98 -32.01
CA LEU A 239 -17.58 5.60 -32.86
C LEU A 239 -18.55 6.77 -33.02
N PHE A 240 -18.94 7.42 -31.91
CA PHE A 240 -19.84 8.56 -31.93
C PHE A 240 -19.26 9.73 -32.73
N ARG A 241 -17.96 10.00 -32.56
CA ARG A 241 -17.25 11.00 -33.37
C ARG A 241 -17.40 10.69 -34.86
N LYS A 242 -17.10 9.47 -35.27
CA LYS A 242 -17.03 9.09 -36.68
C LYS A 242 -18.41 9.04 -37.34
N GLU A 243 -19.39 8.44 -36.69
CA GLU A 243 -20.68 8.11 -37.31
C GLU A 243 -21.76 9.18 -37.09
N VAL A 244 -21.62 10.04 -36.07
CA VAL A 244 -22.62 11.08 -35.74
C VAL A 244 -22.05 12.48 -35.88
N VAL A 245 -20.91 12.77 -35.25
CA VAL A 245 -20.34 14.13 -35.21
C VAL A 245 -19.74 14.52 -36.57
N ALA A 246 -18.85 13.70 -37.11
CA ALA A 246 -18.13 13.98 -38.35
C ALA A 246 -19.02 14.26 -39.56
N PRO A 247 -20.07 13.48 -39.87
CA PRO A 247 -20.90 13.77 -41.05
C PRO A 247 -21.62 15.11 -40.91
N VAL A 248 -22.13 15.45 -39.73
CA VAL A 248 -22.86 16.72 -39.53
C VAL A 248 -21.91 17.91 -39.52
N LEU A 249 -20.76 17.80 -38.84
CA LEU A 249 -19.77 18.89 -38.80
C LEU A 249 -19.04 19.09 -40.13
N CYS A 250 -18.87 18.04 -40.94
CA CYS A 250 -18.30 18.18 -42.30
C CYS A 250 -19.15 19.08 -43.18
N ASP A 251 -20.48 18.99 -43.07
CA ASP A 251 -21.39 19.85 -43.83
C ASP A 251 -21.38 21.29 -43.28
N VAL A 252 -21.34 21.43 -41.94
CA VAL A 252 -21.40 22.73 -41.25
C VAL A 252 -20.09 23.51 -41.36
N ILE A 253 -18.93 22.86 -41.20
CA ILE A 253 -17.60 23.47 -41.22
C ILE A 253 -16.98 23.23 -42.60
N SER A 254 -17.37 24.06 -43.57
CA SER A 254 -16.87 23.99 -44.93
C SER A 254 -16.78 25.39 -45.55
N GLU A 255 -15.90 25.58 -46.53
CA GLU A 255 -15.80 26.87 -47.26
C GLU A 255 -17.13 27.25 -47.93
N VAL A 256 -17.91 26.26 -48.39
CA VAL A 256 -19.24 26.46 -48.98
C VAL A 256 -20.21 27.02 -47.95
N SER A 257 -20.22 26.45 -46.75
CA SER A 257 -21.03 26.87 -45.61
C SER A 257 -20.65 28.29 -45.14
N LEU A 258 -19.36 28.63 -45.19
CA LEU A 258 -18.85 29.97 -44.86
C LEU A 258 -19.28 31.02 -45.90
N ASN A 259 -19.15 30.70 -47.19
CA ASN A 259 -19.47 31.63 -48.28
C ASN A 259 -20.99 31.83 -48.48
N SER A 260 -21.81 30.90 -48.01
CA SER A 260 -23.26 30.96 -48.14
C SER A 260 -23.97 31.62 -46.95
N ASP A 261 -23.34 31.71 -45.78
CA ASP A 261 -23.97 32.34 -44.62
C ASP A 261 -23.70 33.86 -44.62
N PRO A 262 -24.75 34.71 -44.60
CA PRO A 262 -24.60 36.16 -44.56
C PRO A 262 -23.90 36.66 -43.29
N ARG A 263 -23.80 35.83 -42.24
CA ARG A 263 -23.06 36.12 -40.99
C ARG A 263 -21.63 35.59 -40.99
N GLY A 264 -21.15 35.03 -42.10
CA GLY A 264 -19.79 34.50 -42.25
C GLY A 264 -19.42 33.50 -41.15
N VAL A 265 -18.24 33.70 -40.54
CA VAL A 265 -17.66 32.80 -39.53
C VAL A 265 -18.55 32.66 -38.29
N GLN A 266 -19.18 33.75 -37.84
CA GLN A 266 -20.10 33.74 -36.70
C GLN A 266 -21.32 32.83 -36.94
N GLY A 267 -21.82 32.79 -38.18
CA GLY A 267 -22.90 31.89 -38.59
C GLY A 267 -22.51 30.42 -38.53
N VAL A 268 -21.29 30.10 -38.99
CA VAL A 268 -20.71 28.76 -38.89
C VAL A 268 -20.57 28.34 -37.42
N TYR A 269 -19.97 29.16 -36.57
CA TYR A 269 -19.84 28.86 -35.14
C TYR A 269 -21.20 28.67 -34.44
N SER A 270 -22.19 29.51 -34.77
CA SER A 270 -23.55 29.36 -34.23
C SER A 270 -24.17 28.00 -34.58
N ARG A 271 -23.93 27.49 -35.81
CA ARG A 271 -24.40 26.15 -36.23
C ARG A 271 -23.63 25.02 -35.54
N VAL A 272 -22.32 25.19 -35.35
CA VAL A 272 -21.47 24.23 -34.61
C VAL A 272 -21.91 24.13 -33.14
N VAL A 273 -22.33 25.24 -32.52
CA VAL A 273 -22.92 25.25 -31.18
C VAL A 273 -24.33 24.61 -31.18
N ALA A 274 -25.17 24.94 -32.17
CA ALA A 274 -26.53 24.39 -32.27
C ALA A 274 -26.53 22.85 -32.37
N PHE A 275 -25.49 22.26 -32.96
CA PHE A 275 -25.31 20.80 -32.97
C PHE A 275 -25.31 20.19 -31.56
N LEU A 276 -24.66 20.84 -30.59
CA LEU A 276 -24.60 20.36 -29.21
C LEU A 276 -26.01 20.26 -28.60
N GLU A 277 -26.84 21.26 -28.84
CA GLU A 277 -28.22 21.31 -28.32
C GLU A 277 -29.15 20.32 -29.02
N MET A 278 -28.98 20.11 -30.33
CA MET A 278 -29.86 19.26 -31.13
C MET A 278 -29.51 17.77 -31.07
N HIS A 279 -28.22 17.42 -31.01
CA HIS A 279 -27.76 16.04 -31.18
C HIS A 279 -26.99 15.48 -29.98
N MET A 280 -26.42 16.32 -29.11
CA MET A 280 -25.61 15.84 -27.98
C MET A 280 -26.27 16.05 -26.62
N LYS A 281 -27.34 16.84 -26.53
CA LYS A 281 -27.96 17.23 -25.26
C LYS A 281 -28.26 16.05 -24.33
N GLU A 282 -28.98 15.03 -24.82
CA GLU A 282 -29.33 13.86 -24.01
C GLU A 282 -28.11 13.03 -23.59
N LEU A 283 -27.16 12.86 -24.51
CA LEU A 283 -25.92 12.13 -24.25
C LEU A 283 -25.08 12.85 -23.18
N LEU A 284 -25.00 14.18 -23.25
CA LEU A 284 -24.30 15.01 -22.28
C LEU A 284 -25.04 15.01 -20.94
N GLU A 285 -26.36 15.08 -20.89
CA GLU A 285 -27.13 14.97 -19.63
C GLU A 285 -26.91 13.63 -18.91
N LEU A 286 -26.73 12.53 -19.67
CA LEU A 286 -26.45 11.19 -19.12
C LEU A 286 -25.01 10.99 -18.62
N THR A 287 -24.05 11.74 -19.17
CA THR A 287 -22.61 11.52 -18.94
C THR A 287 -21.93 12.63 -18.13
N THR A 288 -22.49 13.84 -18.10
CA THR A 288 -21.94 14.97 -17.35
C THR A 288 -22.46 15.01 -15.91
N GLN A 289 -21.55 15.23 -14.96
CA GLN A 289 -21.87 15.41 -13.55
C GLN A 289 -22.30 16.85 -13.26
N THR A 290 -23.43 17.30 -13.82
CA THR A 290 -24.07 18.53 -13.32
C THR A 290 -24.95 18.17 -12.13
N ASP A 291 -24.76 18.87 -11.01
CA ASP A 291 -25.44 18.67 -9.70
C ASP A 291 -26.95 19.01 -9.73
N ARG A 292 -27.55 19.12 -10.93
CA ARG A 292 -28.95 19.49 -11.10
C ARG A 292 -29.84 18.27 -10.93
N GLN A 293 -30.76 18.39 -9.98
CA GLN A 293 -31.76 17.41 -9.58
C GLN A 293 -32.85 17.11 -10.64
N VAL A 294 -32.51 16.95 -11.92
CA VAL A 294 -33.53 16.94 -13.00
C VAL A 294 -33.96 15.54 -13.45
N SER A 295 -33.22 14.47 -13.18
CA SER A 295 -33.73 13.11 -13.44
C SER A 295 -33.36 12.10 -12.34
N LYS A 296 -34.17 12.06 -11.28
CA LYS A 296 -34.07 11.09 -10.18
C LYS A 296 -34.23 9.61 -10.59
N LEU A 297 -34.58 9.32 -11.84
CA LEU A 297 -34.94 7.97 -12.28
C LEU A 297 -33.82 7.20 -13.00
N ILE A 298 -32.83 7.86 -13.60
CA ILE A 298 -31.78 7.17 -14.37
C ILE A 298 -30.41 7.49 -13.75
N PRO A 299 -29.69 6.47 -13.22
CA PRO A 299 -28.33 6.66 -12.72
C PRO A 299 -27.40 7.16 -13.84
N LYS A 300 -26.75 8.31 -13.61
CA LYS A 300 -25.73 8.87 -14.51
C LYS A 300 -24.60 7.86 -14.74
N VAL A 301 -24.09 7.81 -15.97
CA VAL A 301 -23.02 6.88 -16.34
C VAL A 301 -21.68 7.60 -16.31
N GLN A 302 -20.77 7.13 -15.46
CA GLN A 302 -19.43 7.70 -15.30
C GLN A 302 -18.45 7.05 -16.29
N GLY A 303 -17.37 7.77 -16.61
CA GLY A 303 -16.27 7.26 -17.44
C GLY A 303 -16.26 7.75 -18.89
N PHE A 304 -17.08 8.75 -19.22
CA PHE A 304 -17.18 9.32 -20.58
C PHE A 304 -16.99 10.83 -20.58
N ASN A 305 -16.41 11.33 -21.67
CA ASN A 305 -16.32 12.73 -22.01
C ASN A 305 -16.50 12.92 -23.53
N PHE A 306 -17.71 12.66 -24.04
CA PHE A 306 -18.05 12.82 -25.45
C PHE A 306 -17.79 14.24 -25.99
N LEU A 307 -17.88 15.27 -25.13
CA LEU A 307 -17.56 16.64 -25.56
C LEU A 307 -16.08 16.77 -25.93
N VAL A 308 -15.18 16.31 -25.06
CA VAL A 308 -13.73 16.45 -25.25
C VAL A 308 -13.15 15.39 -26.17
N ASN A 309 -13.68 14.16 -26.15
CA ASN A 309 -13.10 13.02 -26.86
C ASN A 309 -13.76 12.77 -28.22
N SER A 310 -14.99 13.24 -28.42
CA SER A 310 -15.72 13.04 -29.69
C SER A 310 -15.96 14.33 -30.46
N TYR A 311 -16.54 15.34 -29.81
CA TYR A 311 -16.95 16.58 -30.47
C TYR A 311 -15.78 17.50 -30.78
N TRP A 312 -15.03 17.91 -29.75
CA TRP A 312 -13.95 18.89 -29.89
C TRP A 312 -12.85 18.47 -30.88
N PRO A 313 -12.37 17.21 -30.87
CA PRO A 313 -11.32 16.79 -31.78
C PRO A 313 -11.75 16.81 -33.24
N GLU A 314 -13.06 16.70 -33.51
CA GLU A 314 -13.60 16.84 -34.87
C GLU A 314 -13.74 18.30 -35.27
N VAL A 315 -14.21 19.17 -34.37
CA VAL A 315 -14.27 20.62 -34.61
C VAL A 315 -12.87 21.16 -34.92
N GLU A 316 -11.90 20.87 -34.07
CA GLU A 316 -10.50 21.31 -34.23
C GLU A 316 -9.93 20.84 -35.57
N HIS A 317 -10.04 19.54 -35.86
CA HIS A 317 -9.55 18.99 -37.12
C HIS A 317 -10.15 19.68 -38.34
N ARG A 318 -11.46 19.93 -38.34
CA ARG A 318 -12.16 20.56 -39.47
C ARG A 318 -11.85 22.05 -39.61
N LEU A 319 -11.70 22.77 -38.51
CA LEU A 319 -11.29 24.17 -38.55
C LEU A 319 -9.88 24.32 -39.14
N GLU A 320 -8.97 23.41 -38.81
CA GLU A 320 -7.61 23.41 -39.34
C GLU A 320 -7.55 23.02 -40.83
N THR A 321 -8.29 22.00 -41.25
CA THR A 321 -8.21 21.50 -42.64
C THR A 321 -9.09 22.29 -43.60
N ASP A 322 -10.35 22.53 -43.22
CA ASP A 322 -11.41 22.95 -44.14
C ASP A 322 -11.65 24.47 -44.07
N LEU A 323 -11.17 25.14 -43.00
CA LEU A 323 -11.26 26.59 -42.82
C LEU A 323 -9.89 27.24 -42.53
N SER A 324 -8.78 26.70 -43.04
CA SER A 324 -7.45 27.34 -42.87
C SER A 324 -7.39 28.81 -43.32
N SER A 325 -8.30 29.22 -44.22
CA SER A 325 -8.44 30.60 -44.72
C SER A 325 -8.86 31.61 -43.66
N ILE A 326 -9.60 31.23 -42.61
CA ILE A 326 -9.96 32.14 -41.50
C ILE A 326 -8.75 32.51 -40.64
N PHE A 327 -7.68 31.73 -40.72
CA PHE A 327 -6.41 31.96 -40.01
C PHE A 327 -5.35 32.61 -40.91
N ALA A 328 -5.69 33.00 -42.15
CA ALA A 328 -4.75 33.60 -43.07
C ALA A 328 -4.37 35.03 -42.62
N PRO A 329 -3.07 35.34 -42.40
CA PRO A 329 -2.62 36.65 -41.91
C PRO A 329 -2.72 37.76 -42.96
N GLY A 330 -3.19 37.45 -44.18
CA GLY A 330 -3.29 38.38 -45.30
C GLY A 330 -4.31 39.50 -45.12
N ASN A 331 -5.22 39.38 -44.15
CA ASN A 331 -6.15 40.45 -43.77
C ASN A 331 -6.28 40.53 -42.23
N PRO A 332 -5.54 41.46 -41.58
CA PRO A 332 -5.52 41.59 -40.12
C PRO A 332 -6.91 41.83 -39.50
N GLU A 333 -7.78 42.60 -40.15
CA GLU A 333 -9.09 42.96 -39.61
C GLU A 333 -10.03 41.74 -39.55
N MET A 334 -10.06 40.95 -40.63
CA MET A 334 -10.80 39.68 -40.68
C MET A 334 -10.22 38.63 -39.71
N PHE A 335 -8.90 38.63 -39.50
CA PHE A 335 -8.25 37.76 -38.53
C PHE A 335 -8.62 38.12 -37.09
N TYR A 336 -8.65 39.41 -36.73
CA TYR A 336 -9.09 39.86 -35.41
C TYR A 336 -10.56 39.53 -35.15
N GLN A 337 -11.43 39.77 -36.13
CA GLN A 337 -12.86 39.45 -36.01
C GLN A 337 -13.08 37.93 -35.86
N SER A 338 -12.39 37.11 -36.67
CA SER A 338 -12.48 35.65 -36.57
C SER A 338 -11.94 35.12 -35.23
N SER A 339 -10.87 35.74 -34.71
CA SER A 339 -10.33 35.42 -33.38
C SER A 339 -11.29 35.80 -32.24
N PHE A 340 -11.98 36.94 -32.36
CA PHE A 340 -13.03 37.34 -31.41
C PHE A 340 -14.20 36.36 -31.43
N ASP A 341 -14.70 36.01 -32.62
CA ASP A 341 -15.79 35.07 -32.81
C ASP A 341 -15.44 33.67 -32.27
N PHE A 342 -14.18 33.24 -32.40
CA PHE A 342 -13.70 31.98 -31.83
C PHE A 342 -13.68 31.99 -30.30
N ASN A 343 -13.33 33.12 -29.66
CA ASN A 343 -13.39 33.25 -28.22
C ASN A 343 -14.84 33.19 -27.69
N VAL A 344 -15.77 33.84 -28.39
CA VAL A 344 -17.21 33.74 -28.08
C VAL A 344 -17.71 32.31 -28.25
N PHE A 345 -17.27 31.62 -29.30
CA PHE A 345 -17.57 30.21 -29.52
C PHE A 345 -17.08 29.33 -28.36
N ASN A 346 -15.82 29.47 -27.94
CA ASN A 346 -15.27 28.72 -26.80
C ASN A 346 -16.05 28.97 -25.51
N LEU A 347 -16.39 30.24 -25.23
CA LEU A 347 -17.17 30.59 -24.05
C LEU A 347 -18.56 29.92 -24.08
N ASN A 348 -19.22 29.88 -25.25
CA ASN A 348 -20.51 29.19 -25.40
C ASN A 348 -20.40 27.68 -25.20
N VAL A 349 -19.33 27.04 -25.69
CA VAL A 349 -19.06 25.61 -25.48
C VAL A 349 -18.78 25.32 -23.99
N GLU A 350 -18.03 26.18 -23.30
CA GLU A 350 -17.80 26.07 -21.85
C GLU A 350 -19.10 26.24 -21.04
N LEU A 351 -19.94 27.21 -21.39
CA LEU A 351 -21.25 27.40 -20.75
C LEU A 351 -22.18 26.19 -20.96
N LEU A 352 -22.13 25.57 -22.13
CA LEU A 352 -22.87 24.34 -22.42
C LEU A 352 -22.32 23.14 -21.64
N ARG A 353 -20.99 23.03 -21.48
CA ARG A 353 -20.34 22.01 -20.63
C ARG A 353 -20.81 22.10 -19.17
N ASP A 354 -20.95 23.31 -18.65
CA ASP A 354 -21.35 23.57 -17.27
C ASP A 354 -22.90 23.57 -17.07
N GLY A 355 -23.66 23.21 -18.11
CA GLY A 355 -25.12 23.05 -18.05
C GLY A 355 -25.92 24.36 -18.05
N LYS A 356 -25.34 25.46 -18.53
CA LYS A 356 -25.98 26.79 -18.64
C LYS A 356 -26.53 27.03 -20.06
N ILE A 357 -27.35 26.11 -20.55
CA ILE A 357 -27.93 26.12 -21.91
C ILE A 357 -28.76 27.41 -22.18
N SER A 358 -29.35 28.03 -21.15
CA SER A 358 -30.15 29.26 -21.32
C SER A 358 -29.35 30.57 -21.40
N GLU A 359 -28.03 30.57 -21.11
CA GLU A 359 -27.18 31.77 -21.17
C GLU A 359 -26.38 31.87 -22.49
N ALA A 360 -26.21 30.76 -23.21
CA ALA A 360 -25.41 30.69 -24.44
C ALA A 360 -26.05 31.38 -25.66
N THR A 361 -27.35 31.67 -25.63
CA THR A 361 -28.10 32.23 -26.78
C THR A 361 -28.41 33.72 -26.70
N GLY A 362 -27.83 34.50 -25.78
CA GLY A 362 -28.36 35.85 -25.50
C GLY A 362 -27.47 36.97 -24.97
N ALA A 363 -26.14 36.86 -24.91
CA ALA A 363 -25.31 37.96 -24.39
C ALA A 363 -24.46 38.61 -25.49
N PRO A 364 -24.76 39.85 -25.94
CA PRO A 364 -23.78 40.66 -26.65
C PRO A 364 -22.73 41.10 -25.63
N LEU A 365 -21.53 40.52 -25.69
CA LEU A 365 -20.39 41.02 -24.93
C LEU A 365 -20.02 42.39 -25.51
N GLN A 366 -20.34 43.45 -24.75
CA GLN A 366 -19.99 44.82 -25.05
C GLN A 366 -18.49 44.95 -25.32
N ASP A 367 -18.17 45.75 -26.35
CA ASP A 367 -16.84 46.22 -26.73
C ASP A 367 -15.91 46.38 -25.52
N THR A 368 -15.00 45.43 -25.33
CA THR A 368 -13.75 45.72 -24.64
C THR A 368 -12.78 46.26 -25.68
N SER A 369 -12.84 47.59 -25.84
CA SER A 369 -11.84 48.38 -26.53
C SER A 369 -10.46 48.03 -26.00
N TRP A 370 -9.62 47.40 -26.82
CA TRP A 370 -8.20 47.31 -26.56
C TRP A 370 -7.57 48.66 -26.88
N SER A 371 -7.18 49.39 -25.82
CA SER A 371 -6.22 50.50 -25.87
C SER A 371 -4.87 50.00 -25.41
#